data_AF-D8MA92-F1
#
_entry.id   AF-D8MA92-F1
#
_cell.length_a   1.000
_cell.length_b   1.000
_cell.length_c   1.000
_cell.angle_alpha   90.00
_cell.angle_beta   90.00
_cell.angle_gamma   90.00
#
_symmetry.space_group_name_H-M   'P 1'
#
loop_
_entity.id
_entity.type
_entity.pdbx_description
1 polymer ?
#
loop_
_entity_poly.entity_id
_entity_poly.type
_entity_poly.pdbx_seq_one_letter_code
_entity_poly.pdbx_strand_id
1 'polypeptide(L)'
;MLVAKTCLACFRKLCEKCLDPAVQVPEECRSVLREVLLSEVVPVAFTLHQCPAFKMADPQANTAINEIGLLLFHTVKKNADISTWFFDVFLTKNGCSQEMIMSFRNLLEKKRADELCSYLRSFFRQLCSS
;
A
#
# COMPACT_ATOMS: atom_id res chain seq x y z
N MET A 1 0.19 -17.21 7.50
CA MET A 1 -0.24 -15.83 7.21
C MET A 1 0.09 -14.81 8.31
N LEU A 2 0.27 -15.24 9.57
CA LEU A 2 0.68 -14.35 10.69
C LEU A 2 1.99 -13.57 10.40
N VAL A 3 2.95 -14.21 9.71
CA VAL A 3 4.25 -13.62 9.34
C VAL A 3 4.08 -12.42 8.40
N ALA A 4 3.22 -12.53 7.38
CA ALA A 4 3.00 -11.46 6.39
C ALA A 4 2.47 -10.17 7.05
N LYS A 5 1.54 -10.30 8.00
CA LYS A 5 1.03 -9.17 8.79
C LYS A 5 2.15 -8.48 9.56
N THR A 6 2.93 -9.24 10.34
CA THR A 6 3.97 -8.67 11.20
C THR A 6 5.05 -7.98 10.38
N CYS A 7 5.47 -8.59 9.27
CA CYS A 7 6.43 -7.98 8.34
C CYS A 7 5.89 -6.66 7.76
N LEU A 8 4.65 -6.64 7.27
CA LEU A 8 4.02 -5.42 6.73
C LEU A 8 3.89 -4.33 7.80
N ALA A 9 3.49 -4.67 9.02
CA ALA A 9 3.36 -3.72 10.11
C ALA A 9 4.71 -3.12 10.53
N CYS A 10 5.77 -3.93 10.59
CA CYS A 10 7.13 -3.45 10.87
C CYS A 10 7.63 -2.53 9.75
N PHE A 11 7.47 -2.96 8.49
CA PHE A 11 7.89 -2.17 7.33
C PHE A 11 7.12 -0.85 7.24
N ARG A 12 5.81 -0.86 7.48
CA ARG A 12 4.99 0.35 7.59
C ARG A 12 5.54 1.34 8.59
N LYS A 13 5.84 0.89 9.81
CA LYS A 13 6.39 1.76 10.87
C LYS A 13 7.76 2.33 10.49
N LEU A 14 8.58 1.55 9.76
CA LEU A 14 9.85 2.02 9.24
C LEU A 14 9.65 3.11 8.18
N CYS A 15 8.79 2.88 7.17
CA CYS A 15 8.45 3.86 6.16
C CYS A 15 7.82 5.13 6.75
N GLU A 16 6.91 4.99 7.70
CA GLU A 16 6.26 6.12 8.37
C GLU A 16 7.28 7.04 9.06
N LYS A 17 8.38 6.50 9.58
CA LYS A 17 9.44 7.30 10.21
C LYS A 17 10.47 7.82 9.21
N CYS A 18 10.95 6.96 8.31
CA CYS A 18 12.11 7.26 7.47
C CYS A 18 11.76 7.98 6.17
N LEU A 19 10.52 7.81 5.69
CA LEU A 19 9.99 8.50 4.51
C LEU A 19 9.09 9.68 4.89
N ASP A 20 9.02 10.07 6.17
CA ASP A 20 8.39 11.34 6.53
C ASP A 20 9.33 12.50 6.17
N PRO A 21 8.90 13.46 5.32
CA PRO A 21 9.71 14.60 4.95
C PRO A 21 10.15 15.46 6.15
N ALA A 22 9.40 15.42 7.27
CA ALA A 22 9.70 16.19 8.48
C ALA A 22 10.79 15.54 9.36
N VAL A 23 11.15 14.28 9.12
CA VAL A 23 12.16 13.56 9.92
C VAL A 23 13.51 13.62 9.21
N GLN A 24 14.56 13.98 9.93
CA GLN A 24 15.92 13.89 9.41
C GLN A 24 16.40 12.44 9.40
N VAL A 25 16.62 11.92 8.20
CA VAL A 25 17.20 10.61 7.92
C VAL A 25 18.26 10.78 6.84
N PRO A 26 19.40 10.08 6.89
CA PRO A 26 20.37 10.11 5.80
C PRO A 26 19.70 9.78 4.45
N GLU A 27 20.00 10.57 3.42
CA GLU A 27 19.32 10.43 2.12
C GLU A 27 19.58 9.06 1.48
N GLU A 28 20.75 8.47 1.71
CA GLU A 28 21.07 7.11 1.27
C GLU A 28 20.07 6.08 1.86
N CYS A 29 19.78 6.17 3.16
CA CYS A 29 18.81 5.30 3.81
C CYS A 29 17.38 5.55 3.29
N ARG A 30 17.02 6.81 3.06
CA ARG A 30 15.70 7.18 2.52
C ARG A 30 15.54 6.65 1.10
N SER A 31 16.57 6.78 0.26
CA SER A 31 16.59 6.31 -1.12
C SER A 31 16.45 4.79 -1.19
N VAL A 32 17.24 4.05 -0.41
CA VAL A 32 17.15 2.58 -0.35
C VAL A 32 15.76 2.14 0.10
N LEU A 33 15.21 2.75 1.14
CA LEU A 33 13.89 2.37 1.64
C LEU A 33 12.78 2.70 0.63
N ARG A 34 12.89 3.84 -0.07
CA ARG A 34 11.99 4.21 -1.16
C ARG A 34 12.09 3.20 -2.28
N GLU A 35 13.29 2.84 -2.72
CA GLU A 35 13.48 1.84 -3.77
C GLU A 35 12.81 0.51 -3.41
N VAL A 36 13.11 -0.04 -2.23
CA VAL A 36 12.50 -1.31 -1.74
C VAL A 36 10.98 -1.20 -1.66
N LEU A 37 10.43 -0.06 -1.23
CA LEU A 37 8.99 0.15 -1.19
C LEU A 37 8.36 0.04 -2.59
N LEU A 38 8.95 0.70 -3.58
CA LEU A 38 8.39 0.82 -4.93
C LEU A 38 8.66 -0.43 -5.79
N SER A 39 9.85 -1.03 -5.69
CA SER A 39 10.25 -2.16 -6.52
C SER A 39 9.76 -3.52 -6.00
N GLU A 40 9.59 -3.66 -4.69
CA GLU A 40 9.29 -4.95 -4.06
C GLU A 40 8.00 -4.91 -3.25
N VAL A 41 7.93 -4.05 -2.23
CA VAL A 41 6.87 -4.16 -1.21
C VAL A 41 5.48 -3.87 -1.78
N VAL A 42 5.29 -2.75 -2.48
CA VAL A 42 3.99 -2.42 -3.08
C VAL A 42 3.58 -3.46 -4.14
N PRO A 43 4.45 -3.84 -5.09
CA PRO A 43 4.12 -4.90 -6.05
C PRO A 43 3.71 -6.23 -5.37
N VAL A 44 4.52 -6.73 -4.43
CA VAL A 44 4.24 -8.00 -3.74
C VAL A 44 2.94 -7.93 -2.92
N ALA A 45 2.68 -6.80 -2.27
CA ALA A 45 1.45 -6.56 -1.52
C ALA A 45 0.19 -6.69 -2.42
N PHE A 46 0.25 -6.17 -3.64
CA PHE A 46 -0.87 -6.24 -4.59
C PHE A 46 -1.00 -7.59 -5.30
N THR A 47 0.03 -8.44 -5.27
CA THR A 47 -0.05 -9.83 -5.75
C THR A 47 -0.53 -10.83 -4.69
N LEU A 48 -0.80 -10.40 -3.45
CA LEU A 48 -1.24 -11.31 -2.39
C LEU A 48 -2.49 -12.12 -2.75
N HIS A 49 -3.40 -11.56 -3.54
CA HIS A 49 -4.61 -12.26 -4.01
C HIS A 49 -4.30 -13.51 -4.85
N GLN A 50 -3.11 -13.58 -5.47
CA GLN A 50 -2.67 -14.71 -6.28
C GLN A 50 -2.10 -15.85 -5.42
N CYS A 51 -1.83 -15.60 -4.14
CA CYS A 51 -1.29 -16.60 -3.24
C CYS A 51 -2.41 -17.58 -2.82
N PRO A 52 -2.30 -18.90 -3.04
CA PRO A 52 -3.35 -19.87 -2.70
C PRO A 52 -3.73 -19.90 -1.21
N ALA A 53 -2.78 -19.52 -0.35
CA ALA A 53 -2.98 -19.42 1.10
C ALA A 53 -3.69 -18.13 1.53
N PHE A 54 -3.84 -17.14 0.64
CA PHE A 54 -4.48 -15.87 0.93
C PHE A 54 -5.97 -15.96 0.64
N LYS A 55 -6.79 -15.91 1.68
CA LYS A 55 -8.25 -15.99 1.57
C LYS A 55 -8.89 -14.81 2.27
N MET A 56 -9.75 -14.07 1.57
CA MET A 56 -10.44 -12.90 2.15
C MET A 56 -11.39 -13.23 3.31
N ALA A 57 -11.80 -14.49 3.44
CA ALA A 57 -12.54 -15.00 4.60
C ALA A 57 -11.67 -15.07 5.88
N ASP A 58 -10.34 -15.09 5.76
CA ASP A 58 -9.42 -15.11 6.90
C ASP A 58 -9.29 -13.70 7.50
N PRO A 59 -9.55 -13.51 8.81
CA PRO A 59 -9.33 -12.24 9.51
C PRO A 59 -7.90 -11.70 9.38
N GLN A 60 -6.90 -12.57 9.27
CA GLN A 60 -5.50 -12.18 9.10
C GLN A 60 -5.25 -11.56 7.71
N ALA A 61 -6.01 -11.95 6.67
CA ALA A 61 -5.88 -11.39 5.32
C ALA A 61 -6.41 -9.96 5.32
N ASN A 62 -7.58 -9.76 5.94
CA ASN A 62 -8.15 -8.42 6.14
C ASN A 62 -7.19 -7.52 6.93
N THR A 63 -6.51 -8.07 7.95
CA THR A 63 -5.53 -7.31 8.72
C THR A 63 -4.29 -6.95 7.89
N ALA A 64 -3.78 -7.88 7.08
CA ALA A 64 -2.66 -7.61 6.17
C ALA A 64 -3.01 -6.49 5.16
N ILE A 65 -4.22 -6.51 4.60
CA ILE A 65 -4.70 -5.45 3.70
C ILE A 65 -4.80 -4.11 4.41
N ASN A 66 -5.25 -4.09 5.68
CA ASN A 66 -5.26 -2.85 6.45
C ASN A 66 -3.84 -2.28 6.63
N GLU A 67 -2.83 -3.12 6.90
CA GLU A 67 -1.44 -2.65 6.97
C GLU A 67 -0.95 -2.09 5.63
N ILE A 68 -1.36 -2.67 4.49
CA ILE A 68 -1.09 -2.11 3.15
C ILE A 68 -1.75 -0.74 3.00
N GLY A 69 -3.03 -0.62 3.37
CA GLY A 69 -3.75 0.65 3.30
C GLY A 69 -3.11 1.74 4.15
N LEU A 70 -2.70 1.41 5.36
CA LEU A 70 -1.97 2.33 6.22
C LEU A 70 -0.60 2.68 5.64
N LEU A 71 0.16 1.72 5.10
CA LEU A 71 1.43 1.97 4.42
C LEU A 71 1.26 2.99 3.29
N LEU A 72 0.29 2.79 2.41
CA LEU A 72 -0.01 3.73 1.32
C LEU A 72 -0.42 5.11 1.87
N PHE A 73 -1.26 5.13 2.90
CA PHE A 73 -1.70 6.37 3.53
C PHE A 73 -0.56 7.20 4.11
N HIS A 74 0.46 6.56 4.70
CA HIS A 74 1.60 7.28 5.27
C HIS A 74 2.64 7.67 4.22
N THR A 75 2.81 6.86 3.16
CA THR A 75 3.86 7.06 2.16
C THR A 75 3.38 7.89 0.98
N VAL A 76 2.41 7.39 0.21
CA VAL A 76 1.84 8.00 -1.00
C VAL A 76 1.32 9.40 -0.73
N LYS A 77 0.62 9.59 0.40
CA LYS A 77 0.04 10.89 0.75
C LYS A 77 1.07 11.97 1.04
N LYS A 78 2.19 11.60 1.66
CA LYS A 78 3.19 12.55 2.18
C LYS A 78 4.32 12.83 1.19
N ASN A 79 4.50 11.98 0.18
CA ASN A 79 5.64 12.00 -0.73
C ASN A 79 5.15 12.12 -2.17
N ALA A 80 5.44 13.25 -2.81
CA ALA A 80 4.95 13.55 -4.16
C ALA A 80 5.48 12.57 -5.21
N ASP A 81 6.74 12.17 -5.11
CA ASP A 81 7.39 11.18 -5.97
C ASP A 81 6.75 9.80 -5.85
N ILE A 82 6.48 9.33 -4.62
CA ILE A 82 5.79 8.06 -4.36
C ILE A 82 4.35 8.13 -4.87
N SER A 83 3.69 9.28 -4.70
CA SER A 83 2.35 9.55 -5.22
C SER A 83 2.28 9.39 -6.74
N THR A 84 3.14 10.13 -7.46
CA THR A 84 3.23 10.06 -8.92
C THR A 84 3.52 8.63 -9.39
N TRP A 85 4.49 7.94 -8.77
CA TRP A 85 4.77 6.55 -9.12
C TRP A 85 3.56 5.64 -8.90
N PHE A 86 2.89 5.74 -7.74
CA PHE A 86 1.79 4.83 -7.40
C PHE A 86 0.60 5.00 -8.35
N PHE A 87 0.18 6.24 -8.59
CA PHE A 87 -0.99 6.50 -9.42
C PHE A 87 -0.70 6.40 -10.91
N ASP A 88 0.39 6.99 -11.37
CA ASP A 88 0.59 7.22 -12.80
C ASP A 88 1.35 6.04 -13.44
N VAL A 89 2.18 5.34 -12.66
CA VAL A 89 2.94 4.18 -13.13
C VAL A 89 2.32 2.87 -12.65
N PHE A 90 2.22 2.67 -11.34
CA PHE A 90 1.86 1.36 -10.78
C PHE A 90 0.40 0.98 -11.07
N LEU A 91 -0.58 1.80 -10.68
CA LEU A 91 -1.99 1.47 -10.91
C LEU A 91 -2.34 1.41 -12.39
N THR A 92 -1.82 2.35 -13.20
CA THR A 92 -1.99 2.34 -14.66
C THR A 92 -1.44 1.06 -15.29
N LYS A 93 -0.24 0.63 -14.91
CA LYS A 93 0.39 -0.61 -15.42
C LYS A 93 -0.38 -1.87 -15.02
N ASN A 94 -1.05 -1.85 -13.88
CA ASN A 94 -1.92 -2.94 -13.42
C ASN A 94 -3.34 -2.87 -14.00
N GLY A 95 -3.60 -1.98 -14.97
CA GLY A 95 -4.87 -1.91 -15.68
C GLY A 95 -6.02 -1.31 -14.86
N CYS A 96 -5.74 -0.60 -13.77
CA CYS A 96 -6.78 0.09 -13.01
C CYS A 96 -7.43 1.18 -13.86
N SER A 97 -8.77 1.25 -13.84
CA SER A 97 -9.51 2.30 -14.54
C SER A 97 -9.24 3.68 -13.93
N GLN A 98 -9.44 4.75 -14.72
CA GLN A 98 -9.29 6.12 -14.23
C GLN A 98 -10.22 6.41 -13.04
N GLU A 99 -11.44 5.85 -13.03
CA GLU A 99 -12.37 5.98 -11.90
C GLU A 99 -11.83 5.33 -10.61
N MET A 100 -11.17 4.17 -10.74
CA MET A 100 -10.54 3.49 -9.61
C MET A 100 -9.34 4.30 -9.08
N ILE A 101 -8.48 4.80 -9.98
CA ILE A 101 -7.35 5.66 -9.63
C ILE A 101 -7.82 6.92 -8.90
N MET A 102 -8.86 7.59 -9.42
CA MET A 102 -9.47 8.77 -8.77
C MET A 102 -10.05 8.43 -7.40
N SER A 103 -10.67 7.26 -7.24
CA SER A 103 -11.16 6.79 -5.95
C SER A 103 -10.05 6.66 -4.92
N PHE A 104 -8.91 6.05 -5.29
CA PHE A 104 -7.73 6.00 -4.43
C PHE A 104 -7.20 7.40 -4.06
N ARG A 105 -7.08 8.32 -5.04
CA ARG A 105 -6.64 9.70 -4.81
C ARG A 105 -7.54 10.41 -3.80
N ASN A 106 -8.85 10.37 -4.01
CA ASN A 106 -9.85 11.00 -3.14
C ASN A 106 -9.77 10.48 -1.69
N LEU A 107 -9.57 9.18 -1.50
CA LEU A 107 -9.47 8.56 -0.17
C LEU A 107 -8.20 9.01 0.57
N LEU A 108 -7.09 9.17 -0.14
CA LEU A 108 -5.83 9.66 0.42
C LEU A 108 -5.91 11.16 0.79
N GLU A 109 -6.59 11.97 -0.03
CA GLU A 109 -6.82 13.40 0.21
C GLU A 109 -7.75 13.66 1.40
N LYS A 110 -8.84 12.90 1.53
CA LYS A 110 -9.81 13.00 2.64
C LYS A 110 -9.24 12.68 4.02
N LYS A 111 -7.97 12.25 4.09
CA LYS A 111 -7.28 11.84 5.32
C LYS A 111 -7.99 10.71 6.08
N ARG A 112 -8.78 9.89 5.38
CA ARG A 112 -9.55 8.77 5.95
C ARG A 112 -8.88 7.42 5.68
N ALA A 113 -7.93 7.08 6.54
CA ALA A 113 -7.20 5.81 6.45
C ALA A 113 -8.12 4.59 6.60
N ASP A 114 -9.18 4.71 7.40
CA ASP A 114 -10.22 3.70 7.60
C ASP A 114 -11.01 3.40 6.32
N GLU A 115 -11.40 4.45 5.57
CA GLU A 115 -12.07 4.26 4.27
C GLU A 115 -11.14 3.65 3.24
N LEU A 116 -9.87 4.08 3.20
CA LEU A 116 -8.88 3.48 2.30
C LEU A 116 -8.69 1.99 2.58
N CYS A 117 -8.62 1.59 3.84
CA CYS A 117 -8.56 0.18 4.24
C CYS A 117 -9.83 -0.59 3.86
N SER A 118 -11.01 0.03 4.01
CA SER A 118 -12.27 -0.55 3.57
C SER A 118 -12.31 -0.76 2.06
N TYR A 119 -11.90 0.26 1.31
CA TYR A 119 -11.83 0.24 -0.15
C TYR A 119 -10.88 -0.85 -0.66
N LEU A 120 -9.67 -0.92 -0.11
CA LEU A 120 -8.70 -1.96 -0.44
C LEU A 120 -9.22 -3.36 -0.16
N ARG A 121 -9.92 -3.59 0.96
CA ARG A 121 -10.53 -4.91 1.24
C ARG A 121 -11.56 -5.27 0.18
N SER A 122 -12.40 -4.33 -0.24
CA SER A 122 -13.36 -4.56 -1.33
C SER A 122 -12.66 -4.85 -2.66
N PHE A 123 -11.59 -4.10 -2.98
CA PHE A 123 -10.77 -4.32 -4.16
C PHE A 123 -10.15 -5.72 -4.19
N PHE A 124 -9.50 -6.15 -3.10
CA PHE A 124 -8.92 -7.50 -3.02
C PHE A 124 -9.97 -8.61 -3.07
N ARG A 125 -11.19 -8.40 -2.56
CA ARG A 125 -12.29 -9.36 -2.72
C ARG A 125 -12.67 -9.56 -4.18
N GLN A 126 -12.77 -8.47 -4.95
CA GLN A 126 -13.06 -8.54 -6.38
C GLN A 126 -11.95 -9.31 -7.11
N LEU A 127 -10.69 -9.02 -6.80
CA LEU A 127 -9.54 -9.74 -7.37
C LEU A 127 -9.53 -11.23 -7.04
N CYS A 128 -9.95 -11.62 -5.83
CA CYS A 128 -10.03 -13.04 -5.44
C CYS A 128 -11.26 -13.77 -6.01
N SER A 129 -12.22 -13.04 -6.58
CA SER A 129 -13.46 -13.59 -7.14
C SER A 129 -13.45 -13.64 -8.68
N SER A 130 -12.38 -13.10 -9.29
CA SER A 130 -12.13 -13.10 -10.74
C SER A 130 -11.29 -14.31 -11.13
#